data_AF-A0A3M1BJ01-F1
#
_entry.id   AF-A0A3M1BJ01-F1
#
_cell.length_a   1.000
_cell.length_b   1.000
_cell.length_c   1.000
_cell.angle_alpha   90.00
_cell.angle_beta   90.00
_cell.angle_gamma   90.00
#
_symmetry.space_group_name_H-M   'P 1'
#
loop_
_entity.id
_entity.type
_entity.pdbx_description
1 polymer ?
#
loop_
_entity_poly.entity_id
_entity_poly.type
_entity_poly.pdbx_seq_one_letter_code
_entity_poly.pdbx_strand_id
1 'polypeptide(L)'
;YLKACGLSGLQVSLGHVAIAEGLLRKHGERHRKALLEKNFSELSEAEELRELLLTQGGPEVLEDFRRKHPEFSSECDRLLEVYSRLRGLEVLFDLSELRPQSYYTGIVFEFFHPSLGYPVAGGGRYDGLYSTLGRDLCAVGGAVYLDRLLEL
;
A
#
# COMPACT_ATOMS: atom_id res chain seq x y z
N TYR A 1 -17.84 -1.66 -8.42
CA TYR A 1 -18.73 -1.22 -7.34
C TYR A 1 -18.80 0.30 -7.26
N LEU A 2 -17.75 1.02 -6.83
CA LEU A 2 -17.78 2.49 -6.64
C LEU A 2 -18.26 3.28 -7.88
N LYS A 3 -17.81 2.93 -9.09
CA LYS A 3 -18.33 3.52 -10.34
C LYS A 3 -19.85 3.32 -10.53
N ALA A 4 -20.37 2.16 -10.12
CA ALA A 4 -21.81 1.88 -10.19
C ALA A 4 -22.61 2.66 -9.13
N CYS A 5 -21.96 3.11 -8.06
CA CYS A 5 -22.53 4.07 -7.10
C CYS A 5 -22.49 5.52 -7.63
N GLY A 6 -22.05 5.75 -8.87
CA GLY A 6 -22.01 7.08 -9.49
C GLY A 6 -20.68 7.83 -9.31
N LEU A 7 -19.70 7.26 -8.61
CA LEU A 7 -18.42 7.92 -8.39
C LEU A 7 -17.57 7.92 -9.67
N SER A 8 -16.95 9.05 -9.96
CA SER A 8 -16.03 9.26 -11.08
C SER A 8 -14.74 9.93 -10.60
N GLY A 9 -13.70 9.97 -11.43
CA GLY A 9 -12.41 10.56 -11.06
C GLY A 9 -11.69 9.85 -9.91
N LEU A 10 -12.00 8.57 -9.66
CA LEU A 10 -11.38 7.79 -8.59
C LEU A 10 -9.90 7.55 -8.87
N GLN A 11 -9.08 7.79 -7.85
CA GLN A 11 -7.67 7.42 -7.81
C GLN A 11 -7.48 6.18 -6.94
N VAL A 12 -6.53 5.33 -7.29
CA VAL A 12 -6.16 4.13 -6.53
C VAL A 12 -4.71 4.25 -6.08
N SER A 13 -4.47 4.16 -4.78
CA SER A 13 -3.13 3.91 -4.24
C SER A 13 -2.90 2.40 -4.16
N LEU A 14 -1.77 1.92 -4.66
CA LEU A 14 -1.30 0.54 -4.54
C LEU A 14 0.02 0.48 -3.77
N GLY A 15 0.13 -0.43 -2.81
CA GLY A 15 1.35 -0.68 -2.07
C GLY A 15 1.57 -2.17 -1.84
N HIS A 16 2.74 -2.53 -1.30
CA HIS A 16 3.03 -3.90 -0.93
C HIS A 16 3.68 -3.94 0.45
N VAL A 17 2.97 -4.44 1.47
CA VAL A 17 3.41 -4.32 2.87
C VAL A 17 4.77 -5.00 3.13
N ALA A 18 5.10 -6.07 2.39
CA ALA A 18 6.38 -6.75 2.56
C ALA A 18 7.61 -5.87 2.28
N ILE A 19 7.47 -4.79 1.50
CA ILE A 19 8.56 -3.83 1.24
C ILE A 19 8.86 -3.04 2.51
N ALA A 20 7.85 -2.32 3.03
CA ALA A 20 7.97 -1.54 4.25
C ALA A 20 8.34 -2.41 5.47
N GLU A 21 7.72 -3.59 5.61
CA GLU A 21 8.05 -4.57 6.64
C GLU A 21 9.48 -5.12 6.48
N GLY A 22 9.95 -5.31 5.24
CA GLY A 22 11.31 -5.76 4.96
C GLY A 22 12.36 -4.74 5.39
N LEU A 23 12.14 -3.47 5.06
CA LEU A 23 13.02 -2.39 5.50
C LEU A 23 12.95 -2.16 7.02
N LEU A 24 11.78 -2.32 7.65
CA LEU A 24 11.66 -2.29 9.12
C LEU A 24 12.44 -3.43 9.79
N ARG A 25 12.43 -4.64 9.24
CA ARG A 25 13.28 -5.74 9.75
C ARG A 25 14.77 -5.43 9.64
N LYS A 26 15.18 -4.68 8.62
CA LYS A 26 16.58 -4.29 8.38
C LYS A 26 17.04 -3.15 9.29
N HIS A 27 16.23 -2.12 9.48
CA HIS A 27 16.58 -0.90 10.23
C HIS A 27 16.08 -0.86 11.67
N GLY A 28 15.14 -1.75 12.02
CA GLY A 28 14.61 -1.96 13.36
C GLY A 28 13.18 -1.45 13.56
N GLU A 29 12.38 -2.23 14.28
CA GLU A 29 10.97 -1.95 14.60
C GLU A 29 10.72 -0.62 15.35
N ARG A 30 11.75 -0.06 15.98
CA ARG A 30 11.69 1.26 16.62
C ARG A 30 11.23 2.37 15.65
N HIS A 31 11.47 2.20 14.35
CA HIS A 31 11.10 3.18 13.32
C HIS A 31 9.66 3.02 12.79
N ARG A 32 8.92 1.98 13.20
CA ARG A 32 7.56 1.70 12.71
C ARG A 32 6.61 2.88 12.91
N LYS A 33 6.62 3.47 14.10
CA LYS A 33 5.77 4.61 14.42
C LYS A 33 6.06 5.80 13.50
N ALA A 34 7.34 6.13 13.32
CA ALA A 34 7.75 7.20 12.42
C ALA A 34 7.32 6.94 10.96
N LEU A 35 7.38 5.69 10.49
CA LEU A 35 6.92 5.33 9.14
C LEU A 35 5.40 5.43 9.00
N LEU A 36 4.62 4.99 10.00
CA LEU A 36 3.15 5.12 10.03
C LEU A 36 2.70 6.59 10.05
N GLU A 37 3.39 7.42 10.83
CA GLU A 37 3.10 8.85 10.98
C GLU A 37 3.76 9.70 9.87
N LYS A 38 4.44 9.07 8.92
CA LYS A 38 5.19 9.71 7.82
C LYS A 38 6.16 10.80 8.34
N ASN A 39 6.80 10.56 9.49
CA ASN A 39 7.70 11.48 10.17
C ASN A 39 9.15 11.35 9.66
N PHE A 40 9.52 12.22 8.73
CA PHE A 40 10.86 12.26 8.13
C PHE A 40 12.00 12.50 9.12
N SER A 41 11.78 13.33 10.13
CA SER A 41 12.83 13.74 11.08
C SER A 41 13.27 12.57 11.97
N GLU A 42 12.32 11.73 12.37
CA GLU A 42 12.58 10.53 13.19
C GLU A 42 13.19 9.36 12.40
N LEU A 43 13.35 9.49 11.07
CA LEU A 43 14.01 8.54 10.19
C LEU A 43 15.40 8.99 9.73
N SER A 44 15.97 10.03 10.36
CA SER A 44 17.29 10.57 10.01
C SER A 44 18.44 9.56 10.08
N GLU A 45 18.34 8.54 10.94
CA GLU A 45 19.32 7.45 11.05
C GLU A 45 19.04 6.27 10.10
N ALA A 46 17.91 6.27 9.39
CA ALA A 46 17.44 5.17 8.54
C ALA A 46 17.08 5.68 7.13
N GLU A 47 18.12 6.00 6.36
CA GLU A 47 17.97 6.66 5.05
C GLU A 47 17.04 5.91 4.08
N GLU A 48 17.09 4.56 4.04
CA GLU A 48 16.22 3.78 3.15
C GLU A 48 14.73 3.87 3.57
N LEU A 49 14.43 3.94 4.86
CA LEU A 49 13.06 4.16 5.34
C LEU A 49 12.59 5.58 5.04
N ARG A 50 13.51 6.56 5.10
CA ARG A 50 13.22 7.95 4.73
C ARG A 50 12.98 8.10 3.23
N GLU A 51 13.76 7.41 2.40
CA GLU A 51 13.56 7.31 0.96
C GLU A 51 12.22 6.64 0.62
N LEU A 52 11.83 5.61 1.37
CA LEU A 52 10.56 4.91 1.17
C LEU A 52 9.37 5.88 1.27
N LEU A 53 9.39 6.84 2.21
CA LEU A 53 8.36 7.89 2.33
C LEU A 53 8.24 8.79 1.10
N LEU A 54 9.28 8.86 0.26
CA LEU A 54 9.30 9.61 -0.99
C LEU A 54 9.00 8.73 -2.21
N THR A 55 8.86 7.41 -2.02
CA THR A 55 8.64 6.46 -3.10
C THR A 55 7.14 6.34 -3.39
N GLN A 56 6.60 7.43 -3.91
CA GLN A 56 5.20 7.59 -4.30
C GLN A 56 5.10 8.17 -5.71
N GLY A 57 4.24 7.61 -6.56
CA GLY A 57 4.09 8.10 -7.94
C GLY A 57 3.56 7.08 -8.93
N GLY A 58 3.89 7.26 -10.21
CA GLY A 58 3.50 6.34 -11.28
C GLY A 58 4.39 5.08 -11.33
N PRO A 59 4.20 4.21 -12.34
CA PRO A 59 4.96 2.96 -12.48
C PRO A 59 6.48 3.13 -12.49
N GLU A 60 6.98 4.30 -12.91
CA GLU A 60 8.40 4.65 -12.91
C GLU A 60 9.06 4.56 -11.52
N VAL A 61 8.29 4.76 -10.44
CA VAL A 61 8.83 4.67 -9.07
C VAL A 61 9.19 3.23 -8.71
N LEU A 62 8.48 2.25 -9.26
CA LEU A 62 8.78 0.82 -9.03
C LEU A 62 10.09 0.41 -9.71
N GLU A 63 10.33 0.95 -10.90
CA GLU A 63 11.55 0.71 -11.67
C GLU A 63 12.77 1.29 -10.98
N ASP A 64 12.69 2.54 -10.49
CA ASP A 64 13.78 3.15 -9.74
C ASP A 64 14.02 2.43 -8.42
N PHE A 65 12.96 2.10 -7.68
CA PHE A 65 13.05 1.42 -6.39
C PHE A 65 13.69 0.04 -6.51
N ARG A 66 13.22 -0.81 -7.43
CA ARG A 66 13.77 -2.17 -7.60
C ARG A 66 15.23 -2.17 -8.06
N ARG A 67 15.68 -1.12 -8.76
CA ARG A 67 17.09 -0.95 -9.16
C ARG A 67 17.98 -0.69 -7.94
N LYS A 68 17.51 0.09 -6.97
CA LYS A 68 18.23 0.38 -5.72
C LYS A 68 18.11 -0.74 -4.69
N HIS A 69 16.96 -1.42 -4.68
CA HIS A 69 16.63 -2.49 -3.75
C HIS A 69 16.22 -3.77 -4.50
N PRO A 70 17.19 -4.46 -5.12
CA PRO A 70 16.91 -5.67 -5.91
C PRO A 70 16.23 -6.78 -5.10
N GLU A 71 16.39 -6.79 -3.76
CA GLU A 71 15.73 -7.72 -2.86
C GLU A 71 14.19 -7.61 -2.87
N PHE A 72 13.61 -6.49 -3.32
CA PHE A 72 12.16 -6.27 -3.41
C PHE A 72 11.62 -6.33 -4.84
N SER A 73 12.41 -6.82 -5.80
CA SER A 73 12.00 -6.88 -7.21
C SER A 73 10.72 -7.68 -7.40
N SER A 74 10.52 -8.75 -6.63
CA SER A 74 9.34 -9.61 -6.76
C SER A 74 8.04 -8.90 -6.35
N GLU A 75 8.11 -8.03 -5.34
CA GLU A 75 7.02 -7.21 -4.85
C GLU A 75 6.67 -6.12 -5.87
N CYS A 76 7.68 -5.47 -6.45
CA CYS A 76 7.51 -4.52 -7.55
C CYS A 76 6.89 -5.17 -8.79
N ASP A 77 7.34 -6.37 -9.19
CA ASP A 77 6.80 -7.09 -10.34
C ASP A 77 5.32 -7.45 -10.14
N ARG A 78 4.94 -7.87 -8.92
CA ARG A 78 3.53 -8.14 -8.58
C ARG A 78 2.66 -6.88 -8.66
N LEU A 79 3.18 -5.74 -8.21
CA LEU A 79 2.48 -4.45 -8.32
C LEU A 79 2.28 -4.05 -9.79
N LEU A 80 3.31 -4.22 -10.63
CA LEU A 80 3.22 -4.00 -12.07
C LEU A 80 2.25 -4.96 -12.75
N GLU A 81 2.21 -6.23 -12.34
CA GLU A 81 1.25 -7.21 -12.84
C GLU A 81 -0.20 -6.78 -12.54
N VAL A 82 -0.49 -6.35 -11.31
CA VAL A 82 -1.82 -5.85 -10.95
C VAL A 82 -2.15 -4.58 -11.72
N TYR A 83 -1.22 -3.63 -11.79
CA TYR A 83 -1.38 -2.40 -12.56
C TYR A 83 -1.70 -2.66 -14.03
N SER A 84 -1.04 -3.64 -14.65
CA SER A 84 -1.27 -4.03 -16.04
C SER A 84 -2.69 -4.56 -16.31
N ARG A 85 -3.45 -4.93 -15.27
CA ARG A 85 -4.83 -5.40 -15.34
C ARG A 85 -5.85 -4.33 -14.98
N LEU A 86 -5.43 -3.22 -14.36
CA LEU A 86 -6.30 -2.08 -14.06
C LEU A 86 -6.46 -1.22 -15.32
N ARG A 87 -7.70 -0.83 -15.63
CA ARG A 87 -8.06 -0.03 -16.82
C ARG A 87 -8.99 1.10 -16.42
N GLY A 88 -8.75 2.29 -16.97
CA GLY A 88 -9.60 3.46 -16.74
C GLY A 88 -9.69 3.90 -15.27
N LEU A 89 -8.58 3.73 -14.54
CA LEU A 89 -8.36 4.21 -13.18
C LEU A 89 -7.01 4.91 -13.16
N GLU A 90 -6.92 6.02 -12.44
CA GLU A 90 -5.65 6.63 -12.11
C GLU A 90 -5.03 5.83 -10.97
N VAL A 91 -3.82 5.31 -11.19
CA VAL A 91 -3.14 4.47 -10.20
C VAL A 91 -1.85 5.16 -9.79
N LEU A 92 -1.68 5.30 -8.48
CA LEU A 92 -0.45 5.69 -7.84
C LEU A 92 0.09 4.50 -7.04
N PHE A 93 1.40 4.41 -6.96
CA PHE A 93 2.07 3.52 -6.03
C PHE A 93 2.50 4.30 -4.79
N ASP A 94 2.36 3.67 -3.63
CA ASP A 94 2.95 4.12 -2.37
C ASP A 94 3.64 2.91 -1.71
N LEU A 95 4.98 2.90 -1.76
CA LEU A 95 5.76 1.80 -1.18
C LEU A 95 5.97 1.93 0.33
N SER A 96 5.63 3.10 0.91
CA SER A 96 5.69 3.34 2.34
C SER A 96 4.43 2.91 3.10
N GLU A 97 3.48 2.29 2.39
CA GLU A 97 2.22 1.86 2.97
C GLU A 97 2.43 0.74 4.01
N LEU A 98 2.01 1.04 5.25
CA LEU A 98 1.97 0.10 6.36
C LEU A 98 0.55 0.00 6.85
N ARG A 99 0.11 -1.22 7.19
CA ARG A 99 -1.17 -1.44 7.82
C ARG A 99 -1.00 -1.57 9.33
N PRO A 100 -1.87 -0.95 10.15
CA PRO A 100 -1.90 -1.19 11.59
C PRO A 100 -2.14 -2.66 11.91
N GLN A 101 -2.89 -3.37 11.04
CA GLN A 101 -3.14 -4.79 11.15
C GLN A 101 -2.00 -5.59 10.51
N SER A 102 -1.22 -6.26 11.36
CA SER A 102 -0.08 -7.09 10.94
C SER A 102 -0.46 -8.33 10.11
N TYR A 103 -1.76 -8.62 9.94
CA TYR A 103 -2.22 -9.77 9.16
C TYR A 103 -2.13 -9.57 7.63
N TYR A 104 -1.90 -8.35 7.16
CA TYR A 104 -1.69 -8.10 5.73
C TYR A 104 -0.32 -8.66 5.31
N THR A 105 -0.27 -9.36 4.18
CA THR A 105 0.92 -10.12 3.76
C THR A 105 1.43 -9.75 2.37
N GLY A 106 0.73 -8.90 1.62
CA GLY A 106 1.10 -8.58 0.25
C GLY A 106 0.57 -7.24 -0.24
N ILE A 107 0.00 -7.24 -1.45
CA ILE A 107 -0.55 -6.03 -2.07
C ILE A 107 -1.68 -5.47 -1.19
N VAL A 108 -1.64 -4.17 -0.98
CA VAL A 108 -2.69 -3.36 -0.35
C VAL A 108 -3.12 -2.26 -1.31
N PHE A 109 -4.36 -1.83 -1.17
CA PHE A 109 -4.92 -0.80 -2.03
C PHE A 109 -5.89 0.10 -1.28
N GLU A 110 -6.01 1.34 -1.75
CA GLU A 110 -6.99 2.32 -1.28
C GLU A 110 -7.56 3.09 -2.46
N PHE A 111 -8.85 3.43 -2.38
CA PHE A 111 -9.54 4.26 -3.35
C PHE A 111 -9.81 5.63 -2.74
N PHE A 112 -9.46 6.67 -3.49
CA PHE A 112 -9.68 8.06 -3.12
C PHE A 112 -10.64 8.72 -4.11
N HIS A 113 -11.50 9.58 -3.57
CA HIS A 113 -12.28 10.51 -4.37
C HIS A 113 -11.63 11.90 -4.28
N PRO A 114 -11.50 12.67 -5.38
CA PRO A 114 -10.77 13.95 -5.38
C PRO A 114 -11.29 14.98 -4.37
N SER A 115 -12.57 14.89 -4.00
CA SER A 115 -13.19 15.78 -3.01
C SER A 115 -12.89 15.42 -1.55
N LEU A 116 -12.26 14.28 -1.29
CA LEU A 116 -11.96 13.80 0.07
C LEU A 116 -10.46 13.59 0.24
N GLY A 117 -9.93 14.05 1.38
CA GLY A 117 -8.51 13.88 1.75
C GLY A 117 -8.18 12.52 2.37
N TYR A 118 -9.09 11.54 2.28
CA TYR A 118 -8.97 10.23 2.92
C TYR A 118 -9.68 9.16 2.05
N PRO A 119 -9.37 7.85 2.23
CA PRO A 119 -9.88 6.82 1.32
C PRO A 119 -11.37 6.50 1.55
N VAL A 120 -12.10 6.19 0.49
CA VAL A 120 -13.53 5.77 0.50
C VAL A 120 -13.72 4.26 0.43
N ALA A 121 -12.67 3.54 0.04
CA ALA A 121 -12.61 2.09 0.12
C ALA A 121 -11.14 1.67 0.26
N GLY A 122 -10.91 0.47 0.77
CA GLY A 122 -9.56 -0.06 0.91
C GLY A 122 -9.55 -1.56 1.15
N GLY A 123 -8.38 -2.17 1.01
CA GLY A 123 -8.21 -3.60 1.19
C GLY A 123 -6.82 -4.07 0.86
N GLY A 124 -6.69 -5.38 0.66
CA GLY A 124 -5.43 -6.03 0.33
C GLY A 124 -5.45 -7.52 0.55
N ARG A 125 -4.26 -8.13 0.42
CA ARG A 125 -4.01 -9.54 0.70
C ARG A 125 -3.68 -9.75 2.19
N TYR A 126 -4.38 -10.66 2.85
CA TYR A 126 -4.34 -10.88 4.31
C TYR A 126 -4.26 -12.35 4.71
N ASP A 127 -3.38 -13.12 4.07
CA ASP A 127 -3.18 -14.55 4.37
C ASP A 127 -2.89 -14.79 5.86
N GLY A 128 -2.18 -13.86 6.50
CA GLY A 128 -1.79 -13.94 7.90
C GLY A 128 -2.99 -14.08 8.86
N LEU A 129 -4.17 -13.58 8.49
CA LEU A 129 -5.39 -13.76 9.29
C LEU A 129 -5.74 -15.25 9.42
N TYR A 130 -5.74 -15.99 8.31
CA TYR A 130 -6.04 -17.41 8.35
C TYR A 130 -4.92 -18.22 9.01
N SER A 131 -3.66 -17.78 8.88
CA SER A 131 -2.54 -18.40 9.59
C SER A 131 -2.74 -18.38 11.11
N THR A 132 -3.29 -17.29 11.67
CA THR A 132 -3.63 -17.24 13.11
C THR A 132 -4.73 -18.22 13.53
N LEU A 133 -5.53 -18.68 12.58
CA LEU A 133 -6.58 -19.70 12.76
C LEU A 133 -6.07 -21.12 12.45
N GLY A 134 -4.75 -21.30 12.25
CA GLY A 134 -4.12 -22.58 11.92
C GLY A 134 -4.38 -23.05 10.49
N ARG A 135 -4.69 -22.14 9.56
CA ARG A 135 -4.91 -22.46 8.15
C ARG A 135 -3.99 -21.65 7.25
N ASP A 136 -3.29 -22.33 6.34
CA ASP A 136 -2.51 -21.65 5.30
C ASP A 136 -3.38 -21.47 4.06
N LEU A 137 -3.98 -20.29 3.92
CA LEU A 137 -4.90 -19.94 2.83
C LEU A 137 -4.55 -18.58 2.25
N CYS A 138 -4.56 -18.50 0.92
CA CYS A 138 -4.51 -17.22 0.22
C CYS A 138 -5.82 -16.46 0.41
N ALA A 139 -5.76 -15.22 0.90
CA ALA A 139 -6.93 -14.40 1.18
C ALA A 139 -6.74 -12.96 0.70
N VAL A 140 -7.74 -12.43 0.00
CA VAL A 140 -7.76 -11.06 -0.50
C VAL A 140 -9.18 -10.51 -0.44
N GLY A 141 -9.31 -9.21 -0.17
CA GLY A 141 -10.60 -8.54 -0.10
C GLY A 141 -10.44 -7.08 0.30
N GLY A 142 -11.58 -6.41 0.48
CA GLY A 142 -11.61 -5.02 0.89
C GLY A 142 -12.99 -4.62 1.39
N ALA A 143 -13.07 -3.40 1.88
CA ALA A 143 -14.29 -2.78 2.40
C ALA A 143 -14.51 -1.43 1.75
N VAL A 144 -15.78 -1.02 1.70
CA VAL A 144 -16.22 0.31 1.32
C VAL A 144 -16.69 1.02 2.58
N TYR A 145 -16.22 2.24 2.80
CA TYR A 145 -16.58 3.03 3.97
C TYR A 145 -17.86 3.82 3.66
N LEU A 146 -19.01 3.28 4.08
CA LEU A 146 -20.32 3.82 3.72
C LEU A 146 -20.56 5.22 4.27
N ASP A 147 -20.10 5.49 5.49
CA ASP A 147 -20.09 6.81 6.13
C ASP A 147 -19.40 7.86 5.23
N ARG A 148 -18.21 7.53 4.72
CA ARG A 148 -17.42 8.40 3.84
C ARG A 148 -18.04 8.57 2.47
N LEU A 149 -18.70 7.53 1.96
CA LEU A 149 -19.45 7.62 0.70
C LEU A 149 -20.67 8.53 0.81
N LEU A 150 -21.30 8.62 1.98
CA LEU A 150 -22.45 9.50 2.19
C LEU A 150 -22.06 10.99 2.29
N GLU A 151 -20.76 11.29 2.41
CA GLU A 151 -20.23 12.66 2.35
C GLU A 151 -20.03 13.18 0.91
N LEU A 152 -20.14 12.30 -0.10
CA LEU A 152 -19.99 12.60 -1.53
C LEU A 152 -21.34 12.85 -2.21
#